data_AF-A0A1H8K3N5-F1
#
_entry.id   AF-A0A1H8K3N5-F1
#
_cell.length_a   1.000
_cell.length_b   1.000
_cell.length_c   1.000
_cell.angle_alpha   90.00
_cell.angle_beta   90.00
_cell.angle_gamma   90.00
#
_symmetry.space_group_name_H-M   'P 1'
#
loop_
_entity.id
_entity.type
_entity.pdbx_description
1 polymer ?
#
loop_
_entity_poly.entity_id
_entity_poly.type
_entity_poly.pdbx_seq_one_letter_code
_entity_poly.pdbx_strand_id
1 'polypeptide(L)'
;MLVAYLLVAYFFIPEIWIHRDAGRIGEFGPMVTTTEQDIPGDPINVGLVGSKEDVLRAFASAGWDPADKITLRTSAEIGLSVMLDRPDLDAPVSALLFEGRKQDLAFEKAVGKSADERHHVRFWLTRSTGADGRPLWLGSASFDRGVGFSHDTGQITHHIAPDVDAERGLIIGDLQKAGQLSSTYEIPGIGATKTGRNGGGDPYFSDGKAMIGVLRGLATP
;
A
#
# COMPACT_ATOMS: atom_id res chain seq x y z
N MET A 1 40.91 9.76 -1.55
CA MET A 1 40.04 10.92 -1.30
C MET A 1 38.74 10.84 -2.08
N LEU A 2 38.74 10.79 -3.42
CA LEU A 2 37.50 10.71 -4.22
C LEU A 2 36.64 9.46 -3.95
N VAL A 3 37.25 8.27 -3.87
CA VAL A 3 36.52 7.02 -3.61
C VAL A 3 35.87 6.99 -2.21
N ALA A 4 36.57 7.48 -1.20
CA ALA A 4 36.04 7.60 0.16
C ALA A 4 34.90 8.64 0.23
N TYR A 5 35.05 9.76 -0.49
CA TYR A 5 34.00 10.76 -0.63
C TYR A 5 32.74 10.18 -1.30
N LEU A 6 32.90 9.43 -2.40
CA LEU A 6 31.77 8.79 -3.09
C LEU A 6 31.08 7.73 -2.23
N LEU A 7 31.84 6.91 -1.50
CA LEU A 7 31.26 5.95 -0.56
C LEU A 7 30.48 6.64 0.55
N VAL A 8 31.03 7.70 1.14
CA VAL A 8 30.34 8.44 2.20
C VAL A 8 29.12 9.18 1.67
N ALA A 9 29.23 9.89 0.55
CA ALA A 9 28.14 10.73 0.02
C ALA A 9 26.98 9.94 -0.58
N TYR A 10 27.23 8.77 -1.17
CA TYR A 10 26.21 8.02 -1.90
C TYR A 10 25.71 6.77 -1.18
N PHE A 11 26.40 6.31 -0.12
CA PHE A 11 25.94 5.16 0.67
C PHE A 11 25.68 5.52 2.14
N PHE A 12 26.62 6.17 2.82
CA PHE A 12 26.47 6.44 4.27
C PHE A 12 25.61 7.66 4.61
N ILE A 13 25.77 8.77 3.88
CA ILE A 13 24.98 9.98 4.12
C ILE A 13 23.48 9.69 3.87
N PRO A 14 23.05 9.06 2.76
CA PRO A 14 21.64 8.74 2.54
C PRO A 14 21.05 7.87 3.66
N GLU A 15 21.76 6.85 4.14
CA GLU A 15 21.32 6.03 5.27
C GLU A 15 21.13 6.83 6.56
N ILE A 16 22.04 7.76 6.87
CA ILE A 16 21.95 8.60 8.06
C ILE A 16 20.77 9.57 7.98
N TRP A 17 20.47 10.11 6.79
CA TRP A 17 19.28 10.95 6.58
C TRP A 17 17.98 10.13 6.70
N ILE A 18 17.93 8.93 6.11
CA ILE A 18 16.79 8.00 6.25
C ILE A 18 16.50 7.67 7.72
N HIS A 19 17.54 7.37 8.50
CA HIS A 19 17.38 7.02 9.91
C HIS A 19 16.99 8.21 10.80
N ARG A 20 17.41 9.43 10.41
CA ARG A 20 17.12 10.66 11.17
C ARG A 20 15.76 11.27 10.82
N ASP A 21 15.25 11.01 9.61
CA ASP A 21 13.95 11.50 9.16
C ASP A 21 12.78 10.55 9.51
N ALA A 22 13.05 9.32 9.96
CA ALA A 22 12.02 8.45 10.54
C ALA A 22 11.29 9.09 11.74
N GLY A 23 11.94 10.02 12.45
CA GLY A 23 11.34 10.80 13.54
C GLY A 23 10.55 12.05 13.12
N ARG A 24 10.45 12.35 11.82
CA ARG A 24 9.71 13.53 11.29
C ARG A 24 8.40 13.16 10.61
N ILE A 25 8.16 11.88 10.42
CA ILE A 25 6.87 11.37 9.98
C ILE A 25 5.96 11.52 11.20
N GLY A 26 4.93 12.37 11.08
CA GLY A 26 4.08 12.73 12.20
C GLY A 26 3.53 11.51 12.95
N GLU A 27 3.23 11.67 14.24
CA GLU A 27 2.48 10.66 14.98
C GLU A 27 1.16 10.41 14.25
N PHE A 28 1.11 9.35 13.44
CA PHE A 28 -0.14 8.91 12.87
C PHE A 28 -1.07 8.48 14.00
N GLY A 29 -2.37 8.55 13.73
CA GLY A 29 -3.32 7.82 14.54
C GLY A 29 -3.04 6.30 14.51
N PRO A 30 -3.93 5.49 15.08
CA PRO A 30 -3.81 4.04 15.03
C PRO A 30 -3.54 3.57 13.59
N MET A 31 -2.44 2.82 13.37
CA MET A 31 -2.00 2.30 12.08
C MET A 31 -2.85 1.10 11.63
N VAL A 32 -4.17 1.26 11.69
CA VAL A 32 -5.18 0.26 11.42
C VAL A 32 -6.39 0.96 10.79
N THR A 33 -7.00 0.30 9.83
CA THR A 33 -8.26 0.78 9.25
C THR A 33 -9.43 0.47 10.18
N THR A 34 -10.57 1.10 9.98
CA THR A 34 -11.82 0.79 10.69
C THR A 34 -12.98 0.64 9.72
N THR A 35 -13.96 -0.20 10.03
CA THR A 35 -15.22 -0.22 9.28
C THR A 35 -16.07 0.99 9.64
N GLU A 36 -17.15 1.24 8.89
CA GLU A 36 -18.14 2.29 9.23
C GLU A 36 -18.79 2.09 10.62
N GLN A 37 -18.69 0.88 11.20
CA GLN A 37 -19.17 0.52 12.54
C GLN A 37 -18.08 0.60 13.61
N ASP A 38 -16.93 1.20 13.29
CA ASP A 38 -15.77 1.36 14.19
C ASP A 38 -15.12 0.02 14.62
N ILE A 39 -15.25 -1.01 13.79
CA ILE A 39 -14.57 -2.30 14.00
C ILE A 39 -13.17 -2.23 13.41
N PRO A 40 -12.10 -2.61 14.13
CA PRO A 40 -10.75 -2.68 13.58
C PRO A 40 -10.68 -3.57 12.32
N GLY A 41 -10.14 -2.99 11.26
CA GLY A 41 -9.97 -3.59 9.95
C GLY A 41 -8.56 -4.14 9.72
N ASP A 42 -8.10 -4.04 8.48
CA ASP A 42 -6.75 -4.41 8.09
C ASP A 42 -5.72 -3.38 8.59
N PRO A 43 -4.49 -3.81 8.93
CA PRO A 43 -3.42 -2.91 9.37
C PRO A 43 -2.87 -2.05 8.22
N ILE A 44 -2.34 -0.87 8.56
CA ILE A 44 -1.49 -0.10 7.66
C ILE A 44 -0.08 -0.70 7.72
N ASN A 45 0.34 -1.31 6.62
CA ASN A 45 1.60 -2.05 6.51
C ASN A 45 2.50 -1.52 5.38
N VAL A 46 2.01 -0.67 4.47
CA VAL A 46 2.81 -0.14 3.37
C VAL A 46 2.59 1.36 3.22
N GLY A 47 3.53 2.07 2.62
CA GLY A 47 3.34 3.47 2.24
C GLY A 47 4.25 3.89 1.10
N LEU A 48 3.94 5.04 0.51
CA LEU A 48 4.66 5.59 -0.63
C LEU A 48 4.86 7.09 -0.49
N VAL A 49 6.04 7.57 -0.91
CA VAL A 49 6.33 9.01 -0.99
C VAL A 49 6.41 9.39 -2.47
N GLY A 50 5.53 10.27 -2.92
CA GLY A 50 5.46 10.71 -4.33
C GLY A 50 4.13 11.37 -4.67
N SER A 51 4.04 11.98 -5.86
CA SER A 51 2.77 12.54 -6.31
C SER A 51 1.77 11.43 -6.67
N LYS A 52 0.49 11.78 -6.82
CA LYS A 52 -0.54 10.82 -7.26
C LYS A 52 -0.15 10.17 -8.60
N GLU A 53 0.41 10.95 -9.51
CA GLU A 53 0.88 10.52 -10.83
C GLU A 53 2.03 9.53 -10.72
N ASP A 54 2.95 9.73 -9.77
CA ASP A 54 4.05 8.79 -9.52
C ASP A 54 3.51 7.45 -9.02
N VAL A 55 2.53 7.45 -8.11
CA VAL A 55 1.89 6.22 -7.61
C VAL A 55 1.23 5.45 -8.75
N LEU A 56 0.39 6.12 -9.55
CA LEU A 56 -0.31 5.49 -10.68
C LEU A 56 0.67 4.89 -11.70
N ARG A 57 1.71 5.64 -12.07
CA ARG A 57 2.76 5.19 -12.99
C ARG A 57 3.50 3.97 -12.44
N ALA A 58 3.83 4.00 -11.15
CA ALA A 58 4.63 2.96 -10.54
C ALA A 58 3.88 1.63 -10.49
N PHE A 59 2.60 1.65 -10.12
CA PHE A 59 1.74 0.46 -10.12
C PHE A 59 1.52 -0.10 -11.52
N ALA A 60 1.21 0.75 -12.49
CA ALA A 60 1.04 0.29 -13.86
C ALA A 60 2.34 -0.30 -14.45
N SER A 61 3.50 0.29 -14.15
CA SER A 61 4.80 -0.24 -14.55
C SER A 61 5.13 -1.58 -13.89
N ALA A 62 4.57 -1.84 -12.70
CA ALA A 62 4.70 -3.09 -11.96
C ALA A 62 3.62 -4.14 -12.33
N GLY A 63 2.76 -3.84 -13.30
CA GLY A 63 1.71 -4.73 -13.77
C GLY A 63 0.54 -4.90 -12.79
N TRP A 64 0.22 -3.84 -12.05
CA TRP A 64 -0.96 -3.76 -11.21
C TRP A 64 -2.06 -2.93 -11.88
N ASP A 65 -3.31 -3.32 -11.67
CA ASP A 65 -4.49 -2.68 -12.23
C ASP A 65 -5.20 -1.83 -11.15
N PRO A 66 -5.76 -0.65 -11.48
CA PRO A 66 -6.64 0.09 -10.58
C PRO A 66 -7.91 -0.70 -10.27
N ALA A 67 -8.30 -0.75 -8.99
CA ALA A 67 -9.49 -1.51 -8.57
C ALA A 67 -10.82 -0.75 -8.77
N ASP A 68 -10.82 0.60 -8.74
CA ASP A 68 -12.04 1.43 -8.85
C ASP A 68 -12.10 2.23 -10.16
N LYS A 69 -13.30 2.29 -10.78
CA LYS A 69 -13.56 3.04 -12.04
C LYS A 69 -13.30 4.55 -11.95
N ILE A 70 -13.39 5.14 -10.76
CA ILE A 70 -13.24 6.60 -10.57
C ILE A 70 -11.79 7.06 -10.84
N THR A 71 -10.80 6.16 -10.75
CA THR A 71 -9.37 6.44 -10.98
C THR A 71 -9.00 6.54 -12.47
N LEU A 72 -9.87 6.09 -13.37
CA LEU A 72 -9.56 5.96 -14.80
C LEU A 72 -9.56 7.25 -15.58
N ARG A 73 -10.44 8.19 -15.22
CA ARG A 73 -10.60 9.42 -16.00
C ARG A 73 -9.32 10.26 -16.01
N THR A 74 -8.62 10.30 -14.87
CA THR A 74 -7.30 10.95 -14.73
C THR A 74 -6.18 10.15 -15.40
N SER A 75 -6.28 8.80 -15.43
CA SER A 75 -5.28 7.93 -16.04
C SER A 75 -5.21 8.10 -17.57
N ALA A 76 -6.36 8.31 -18.23
CA ALA A 76 -6.44 8.60 -19.66
C ALA A 76 -5.78 9.93 -20.05
N GLU A 77 -5.90 10.98 -19.22
CA GLU A 77 -5.27 12.30 -19.44
C GLU A 77 -3.73 12.26 -19.30
N ILE A 78 -3.20 11.29 -18.55
CA ILE A 78 -1.75 11.10 -18.29
C ILE A 78 -1.11 10.12 -19.30
N GLY A 79 -1.87 9.64 -20.29
CA GLY A 79 -1.38 8.70 -21.31
C GLY A 79 -1.24 7.25 -20.82
N LEU A 80 -1.87 6.92 -19.68
CA LEU A 80 -1.89 5.58 -19.10
C LEU A 80 -3.19 4.88 -19.51
N SER A 81 -3.18 4.23 -20.68
CA SER A 81 -4.35 3.47 -21.16
C SER A 81 -4.50 2.18 -20.35
N VAL A 82 -5.22 2.24 -19.24
CA VAL A 82 -5.64 1.02 -18.54
C VAL A 82 -6.98 0.57 -19.13
N MET A 83 -7.01 -0.63 -19.71
CA MET A 83 -8.26 -1.27 -20.13
C MET A 83 -9.03 -1.69 -18.88
N LEU A 84 -10.14 -1.02 -18.60
CA LEU A 84 -10.99 -1.34 -17.46
C LEU A 84 -12.40 -1.67 -17.91
N ASP A 85 -12.63 -2.96 -18.11
CA ASP A 85 -13.95 -3.56 -18.24
C ASP A 85 -14.13 -4.62 -17.14
N ARG A 86 -14.06 -4.17 -15.88
CA ARG A 86 -14.48 -4.98 -14.73
C ARG A 86 -15.71 -4.34 -14.09
N PRO A 87 -16.83 -5.07 -13.99
CA PRO A 87 -17.96 -4.64 -13.19
C PRO A 87 -17.49 -4.48 -11.74
N ASP A 88 -17.94 -3.42 -11.07
CA ASP A 88 -17.89 -3.35 -9.61
C ASP A 88 -18.57 -4.61 -9.10
N LEU A 89 -17.80 -5.51 -8.49
CA LEU A 89 -18.36 -6.59 -7.70
C LEU A 89 -18.89 -5.91 -6.44
N ASP A 90 -20.12 -5.40 -6.53
CA ASP A 90 -21.01 -5.12 -5.41
C ASP A 90 -21.14 -6.42 -4.59
N ALA A 91 -20.16 -6.63 -3.72
CA ALA A 91 -20.18 -7.61 -2.66
C ALA A 91 -20.12 -6.84 -1.33
N PRO A 92 -20.75 -7.33 -0.26
CA PRO A 92 -21.02 -6.59 0.97
C PRO A 92 -19.77 -6.47 1.86
N VAL A 93 -18.63 -6.10 1.30
CA VAL A 93 -17.42 -5.80 2.06
C VAL A 93 -17.50 -4.36 2.53
N SER A 94 -17.58 -4.18 3.86
CA SER A 94 -17.67 -2.88 4.50
C SER A 94 -16.51 -1.99 4.04
N ALA A 95 -16.82 -0.75 3.67
CA ALA A 95 -15.79 0.23 3.34
C ALA A 95 -14.81 0.36 4.51
N LEU A 96 -13.52 0.16 4.23
CA LEU A 96 -12.46 0.42 5.20
C LEU A 96 -12.13 1.91 5.20
N LEU A 97 -12.09 2.48 6.38
CA LEU A 97 -11.77 3.87 6.65
C LEU A 97 -10.39 3.95 7.29
N PHE A 98 -9.61 4.95 6.94
CA PHE A 98 -8.41 5.33 7.66
C PHE A 98 -8.55 6.79 8.08
N GLU A 99 -8.39 7.06 9.38
CA GLU A 99 -8.68 8.38 9.97
C GLU A 99 -10.07 8.93 9.58
N GLY A 100 -11.06 8.05 9.49
CA GLY A 100 -12.44 8.39 9.14
C GLY A 100 -12.67 8.71 7.66
N ARG A 101 -11.68 8.47 6.78
CA ARG A 101 -11.79 8.70 5.32
C ARG A 101 -11.75 7.40 4.54
N LYS A 102 -12.50 7.36 3.43
CA LYS A 102 -12.37 6.33 2.40
C LYS A 102 -11.04 6.46 1.65
N GLN A 103 -10.61 5.36 1.04
CA GLN A 103 -9.35 5.30 0.28
C GLN A 103 -9.36 6.29 -0.89
N ASP A 104 -8.18 6.81 -1.22
CA ASP A 104 -7.97 7.72 -2.37
C ASP A 104 -7.55 6.94 -3.63
N LEU A 105 -6.86 5.81 -3.47
CA LEU A 105 -6.45 4.90 -4.54
C LEU A 105 -6.56 3.45 -4.10
N ALA A 106 -6.82 2.54 -5.04
CA ALA A 106 -6.79 1.10 -4.82
C ALA A 106 -6.26 0.38 -6.06
N PHE A 107 -5.50 -0.69 -5.85
CA PHE A 107 -4.89 -1.50 -6.90
C PHE A 107 -5.04 -2.99 -6.60
N GLU A 108 -5.17 -3.77 -7.68
CA GLU A 108 -5.23 -5.23 -7.64
C GLU A 108 -4.26 -5.86 -8.63
N LYS A 109 -3.82 -7.08 -8.32
CA LYS A 109 -3.04 -7.91 -9.24
C LYS A 109 -3.48 -9.37 -9.10
N ALA A 110 -3.99 -9.92 -10.21
CA ALA A 110 -4.52 -11.28 -10.24
C ALA A 110 -3.43 -12.33 -10.10
N VAL A 111 -3.76 -13.44 -9.42
CA VAL A 111 -2.89 -14.61 -9.33
C VAL A 111 -3.38 -15.70 -10.28
N GLY A 112 -2.57 -16.01 -11.29
CA GLY A 112 -2.89 -17.05 -12.26
C GLY A 112 -4.08 -16.69 -13.15
N LYS A 113 -5.00 -17.64 -13.35
CA LYS A 113 -6.14 -17.52 -14.28
C LYS A 113 -7.50 -17.43 -13.59
N SER A 114 -7.57 -17.63 -12.27
CA SER A 114 -8.81 -17.55 -11.50
C SER A 114 -8.97 -16.13 -10.91
N ALA A 115 -10.20 -15.66 -10.78
CA ALA A 115 -10.53 -14.42 -10.08
C ALA A 115 -10.56 -14.57 -8.54
N ASP A 116 -10.35 -15.80 -8.04
CA ASP A 116 -10.50 -16.11 -6.62
C ASP A 116 -9.33 -15.61 -5.77
N GLU A 117 -8.14 -15.48 -6.37
CA GLU A 117 -6.92 -15.05 -5.70
C GLU A 117 -6.39 -13.75 -6.29
N ARG A 118 -6.24 -12.72 -5.46
CA ARG A 118 -5.71 -11.43 -5.88
C ARG A 118 -4.90 -10.76 -4.78
N HIS A 119 -3.80 -10.16 -5.19
CA HIS A 119 -3.09 -9.16 -4.41
C HIS A 119 -3.88 -7.86 -4.44
N HIS A 120 -4.00 -7.18 -3.31
CA HIS A 120 -4.79 -5.97 -3.22
C HIS A 120 -4.18 -4.96 -2.25
N VAL A 121 -4.24 -3.69 -2.61
CA VAL A 121 -3.79 -2.59 -1.74
C VAL A 121 -4.66 -1.36 -1.89
N ARG A 122 -4.98 -0.74 -0.77
CA ARG A 122 -5.65 0.57 -0.68
C ARG A 122 -4.66 1.60 -0.18
N PHE A 123 -4.72 2.83 -0.69
CA PHE A 123 -3.92 3.96 -0.24
C PHE A 123 -4.78 5.16 0.12
N TRP A 124 -4.35 5.85 1.19
CA TRP A 124 -4.88 7.11 1.66
C TRP A 124 -3.78 8.16 1.59
N LEU A 125 -4.10 9.30 1.02
CA LEU A 125 -3.23 10.46 1.05
C LEU A 125 -3.28 11.08 2.45
N THR A 126 -2.13 11.04 3.13
CA THR A 126 -2.01 11.63 4.46
C THR A 126 -1.88 13.14 4.39
N ARG A 127 -2.10 13.82 5.52
CA ARG A 127 -1.78 15.26 5.67
C ARG A 127 -0.28 15.51 5.86
N SER A 128 0.49 14.45 6.09
CA SER A 128 1.93 14.49 6.25
C SER A 128 2.64 14.37 4.91
N THR A 129 3.91 14.74 4.90
CA THR A 129 4.79 14.61 3.74
C THR A 129 5.96 13.69 4.08
N GLY A 130 6.57 13.11 3.05
CA GLY A 130 7.86 12.44 3.19
C GLY A 130 8.97 13.43 3.50
N ALA A 131 10.16 12.91 3.80
CA ALA A 131 11.34 13.71 4.15
C ALA A 131 11.73 14.74 3.07
N ASP A 132 11.43 14.43 1.81
CA ASP A 132 11.68 15.30 0.66
C ASP A 132 10.56 16.30 0.38
N GLY A 133 9.56 16.39 1.27
CA GLY A 133 8.40 17.28 1.15
C GLY A 133 7.32 16.80 0.19
N ARG A 134 7.50 15.63 -0.47
CA ARG A 134 6.48 15.08 -1.37
C ARG A 134 5.34 14.41 -0.57
N PRO A 135 4.16 14.25 -1.18
CA PRO A 135 3.01 13.66 -0.51
C PRO A 135 3.32 12.25 0.01
N LEU A 136 2.90 11.96 1.25
CA LEU A 136 2.99 10.63 1.83
C LEU A 136 1.63 9.93 1.75
N TRP A 137 1.66 8.72 1.21
CA TRP A 137 0.56 7.80 1.12
C TRP A 137 0.78 6.67 2.12
N LEU A 138 -0.25 6.35 2.90
CA LEU A 138 -0.28 5.16 3.74
C LEU A 138 -1.28 4.17 3.16
N GLY A 139 -0.96 2.88 3.24
CA GLY A 139 -1.74 1.85 2.62
C GLY A 139 -1.87 0.59 3.44
N SER A 140 -2.95 -0.11 3.16
CA SER A 140 -3.26 -1.42 3.69
C SER A 140 -3.24 -2.42 2.55
N ALA A 141 -2.26 -3.31 2.61
CA ALA A 141 -2.05 -4.37 1.64
C ALA A 141 -2.44 -5.72 2.22
N SER A 142 -3.27 -6.46 1.48
CA SER A 142 -3.72 -7.80 1.84
C SER A 142 -3.80 -8.69 0.60
N PHE A 143 -3.59 -9.99 0.81
CA PHE A 143 -3.76 -10.99 -0.23
C PHE A 143 -5.09 -11.70 -0.03
N ASP A 144 -6.02 -11.57 -0.97
CA ASP A 144 -7.25 -12.32 -0.97
C ASP A 144 -6.95 -13.74 -1.50
N ARG A 145 -7.08 -14.76 -0.64
CA ARG A 145 -6.69 -16.15 -0.96
C ARG A 145 -7.82 -17.00 -1.58
N GLY A 146 -8.99 -16.42 -1.75
CA GLY A 146 -10.16 -17.16 -2.21
C GLY A 146 -11.48 -16.62 -1.68
N VAL A 147 -12.53 -17.20 -2.23
CA VAL A 147 -13.91 -17.05 -1.79
C VAL A 147 -14.24 -18.18 -0.82
N GLY A 148 -14.70 -17.86 0.39
CA GLY A 148 -15.15 -18.85 1.38
C GLY A 148 -16.40 -18.38 2.12
N PHE A 149 -16.91 -19.22 3.02
CA PHE A 149 -18.03 -18.84 3.86
C PHE A 149 -17.51 -18.21 5.15
N SER A 150 -17.97 -17.00 5.47
CA SER A 150 -17.77 -16.42 6.80
C SER A 150 -18.36 -17.37 7.83
N HIS A 151 -17.52 -17.80 8.79
CA HIS A 151 -17.96 -18.66 9.88
C HIS A 151 -18.96 -17.97 10.82
N ASP A 152 -18.96 -16.63 10.84
CA ASP A 152 -19.79 -15.84 11.75
C ASP A 152 -21.15 -15.45 11.12
N THR A 153 -21.20 -15.24 9.81
CA THR A 153 -22.43 -14.77 9.12
C THR A 153 -22.99 -15.76 8.11
N GLY A 154 -22.25 -16.81 7.72
CA GLY A 154 -22.63 -17.74 6.66
C GLY A 154 -22.63 -17.12 5.25
N GLN A 155 -22.16 -15.87 5.11
CA GLN A 155 -22.08 -15.19 3.82
C GLN A 155 -20.84 -15.63 3.05
N ILE A 156 -20.90 -15.55 1.72
CA ILE A 156 -19.73 -15.72 0.86
C ILE A 156 -18.85 -14.48 1.04
N THR A 157 -17.69 -14.63 1.69
CA THR A 157 -16.73 -13.55 1.93
C THR A 157 -15.37 -13.93 1.34
N HIS A 158 -14.67 -12.95 0.78
CA HIS A 158 -13.26 -13.14 0.42
C HIS A 158 -12.44 -13.26 1.71
N HIS A 159 -11.58 -14.27 1.79
CA HIS A 159 -10.70 -14.44 2.94
C HIS A 159 -9.31 -13.90 2.63
N ILE A 160 -8.78 -13.07 3.51
CA ILE A 160 -7.39 -12.62 3.38
C ILE A 160 -6.42 -13.69 3.90
N ALA A 161 -5.21 -13.74 3.35
CA ALA A 161 -4.11 -14.49 3.94
C ALA A 161 -3.60 -13.79 5.21
N PRO A 162 -3.09 -14.56 6.19
CA PRO A 162 -2.76 -13.99 7.49
C PRO A 162 -1.42 -13.25 7.50
N ASP A 163 -0.56 -13.50 6.50
CA ASP A 163 0.76 -12.89 6.40
C ASP A 163 0.69 -11.57 5.63
N VAL A 164 0.32 -10.50 6.32
CA VAL A 164 0.23 -9.16 5.71
C VAL A 164 1.61 -8.56 5.43
N ASP A 165 2.66 -9.08 6.07
CA ASP A 165 4.03 -8.64 5.85
C ASP A 165 4.60 -9.19 4.54
N ALA A 166 4.23 -10.42 4.17
CA ALA A 166 4.55 -11.00 2.87
C ALA A 166 3.92 -10.18 1.73
N GLU A 167 2.68 -9.73 1.89
CA GLU A 167 2.00 -8.91 0.89
C GLU A 167 2.65 -7.52 0.74
N ARG A 168 2.95 -6.86 1.86
CA ARG A 168 3.76 -5.64 1.89
C ARG A 168 5.09 -5.83 1.14
N GLY A 169 5.78 -6.94 1.41
CA GLY A 169 7.04 -7.29 0.76
C GLY A 169 6.90 -7.50 -0.75
N LEU A 170 5.80 -8.12 -1.19
CA LEU A 170 5.50 -8.33 -2.60
C LEU A 170 5.33 -7.00 -3.34
N ILE A 171 4.52 -6.07 -2.80
CA ILE A 171 4.29 -4.76 -3.40
C ILE A 171 5.60 -3.98 -3.54
N ILE A 172 6.36 -3.86 -2.45
CA ILE A 172 7.64 -3.14 -2.48
C ILE A 172 8.62 -3.81 -3.44
N GLY A 173 8.68 -5.13 -3.45
CA GLY A 173 9.51 -5.91 -4.36
C GLY A 173 9.13 -5.71 -5.83
N ASP A 174 7.84 -5.65 -6.15
CA ASP A 174 7.34 -5.40 -7.51
C ASP A 174 7.69 -3.99 -8.00
N LEU A 175 7.46 -2.97 -7.17
CA LEU A 175 7.82 -1.58 -7.48
C LEU A 175 9.33 -1.41 -7.64
N GLN A 176 10.13 -2.11 -6.84
CA GLN A 176 11.59 -2.12 -6.96
C GLN A 176 12.05 -2.80 -8.25
N LYS A 177 11.49 -3.97 -8.61
CA LYS A 177 11.79 -4.66 -9.87
C LYS A 177 11.42 -3.83 -11.10
N ALA A 178 10.32 -3.08 -11.02
CA ALA A 178 9.91 -2.13 -12.05
C ALA A 178 10.77 -0.85 -12.11
N GLY A 179 11.79 -0.73 -11.24
CA GLY A 179 12.69 0.42 -11.20
C GLY A 179 12.04 1.71 -10.72
N GLN A 180 10.91 1.63 -10.01
CA GLN A 180 10.10 2.79 -9.64
C GLN A 180 10.47 3.38 -8.28
N LEU A 181 11.26 2.67 -7.47
CA LEU A 181 11.72 3.14 -6.17
C LEU A 181 13.13 3.73 -6.24
N SER A 182 13.35 4.85 -5.54
CA SER A 182 14.69 5.39 -5.28
C SER A 182 15.28 4.83 -3.99
N SER A 183 14.45 4.58 -2.99
CA SER A 183 14.84 4.03 -1.68
C SER A 183 13.63 3.45 -0.97
N THR A 184 13.88 2.68 0.09
CA THR A 184 12.87 2.16 1.00
C THR A 184 13.31 2.37 2.45
N TYR A 185 12.35 2.55 3.35
CA TYR A 185 12.62 2.61 4.80
C TYR A 185 11.41 2.12 5.60
N GLU A 186 11.61 1.84 6.88
CA GLU A 186 10.55 1.37 7.77
C GLU A 186 10.09 2.48 8.71
N ILE A 187 8.81 2.47 9.06
CA ILE A 187 8.22 3.30 10.12
C ILE A 187 7.48 2.40 11.12
N PRO A 188 7.20 2.89 12.35
CA PRO A 188 6.26 2.22 13.24
C PRO A 188 4.90 2.01 12.54
N GLY A 189 4.40 0.78 12.56
CA GLY A 189 3.08 0.39 12.06
C GLY A 189 2.13 0.11 13.22
N ILE A 190 1.30 -0.93 13.08
CA ILE A 190 0.34 -1.35 14.12
C ILE A 190 0.98 -1.92 15.40
N GLY A 191 2.29 -2.18 15.37
CA GLY A 191 2.99 -2.91 16.43
C GLY A 191 2.91 -4.42 16.25
N ALA A 192 3.89 -5.14 16.82
CA ALA A 192 4.05 -6.56 16.57
C ALA A 192 2.78 -7.34 16.97
N THR A 193 2.18 -8.03 16.00
CA THR A 193 0.87 -8.65 16.12
C THR A 193 0.97 -10.12 15.75
N LYS A 194 0.60 -11.02 16.66
CA LYS A 194 0.62 -12.49 16.42
C LYS A 194 -0.76 -13.10 16.19
N THR A 195 -1.80 -12.44 16.67
CA THR A 195 -3.18 -12.94 16.69
C THR A 195 -4.18 -11.84 16.36
N GLY A 196 -3.85 -11.00 15.36
CA GLY A 196 -4.71 -9.93 14.89
C GLY A 196 -5.94 -10.49 14.17
N ARG A 197 -7.01 -9.68 14.11
CA ARG A 197 -8.20 -9.97 13.30
C ARG A 197 -8.65 -8.72 12.58
N ASN A 198 -9.05 -8.86 11.33
CA ASN A 198 -9.63 -7.75 10.57
C ASN A 198 -11.15 -7.66 10.78
N GLY A 199 -11.78 -6.69 10.10
CA GLY A 199 -13.21 -6.40 10.25
C GLY A 199 -14.13 -7.54 9.79
N GLY A 200 -13.63 -8.46 8.96
CA GLY A 200 -14.33 -9.68 8.54
C GLY A 200 -14.07 -10.89 9.45
N GLY A 201 -13.23 -10.74 10.47
CA GLY A 201 -12.85 -11.80 11.42
C GLY A 201 -11.65 -12.63 10.99
N ASP A 202 -11.03 -12.37 9.83
CA ASP A 202 -9.88 -13.13 9.34
C ASP A 202 -8.64 -12.86 10.20
N PRO A 203 -7.87 -13.90 10.54
CA PRO A 203 -6.65 -13.73 11.32
C PRO A 203 -5.54 -13.10 10.49
N TYR A 204 -4.71 -12.25 11.12
CA TYR A 204 -3.45 -11.77 10.55
C TYR A 204 -2.33 -11.69 11.58
N PHE A 205 -1.09 -11.65 11.10
CA PHE A 205 0.11 -11.37 11.88
C PHE A 205 1.00 -10.37 11.15
N SER A 206 1.75 -9.57 11.93
CA SER A 206 2.69 -8.59 11.42
C SER A 206 3.86 -8.38 12.41
N ASP A 207 5.04 -8.07 11.88
CA ASP A 207 6.20 -7.57 12.60
C ASP A 207 5.97 -6.20 13.25
N GLY A 208 4.86 -5.55 12.90
CA GLY A 208 4.40 -4.30 13.49
C GLY A 208 4.91 -3.04 12.83
N LYS A 209 5.55 -3.16 11.67
CA LYS A 209 6.11 -2.03 10.92
C LYS A 209 5.32 -1.77 9.65
N ALA A 210 5.44 -0.55 9.14
CA ALA A 210 5.06 -0.26 7.77
C ALA A 210 6.32 0.02 6.93
N MET A 211 6.34 -0.50 5.70
CA MET A 211 7.45 -0.26 4.77
C MET A 211 7.08 0.84 3.78
N ILE A 212 7.92 1.88 3.72
CA ILE A 212 7.72 3.05 2.89
C ILE A 212 8.65 2.99 1.69
N GLY A 213 8.07 3.06 0.48
CA GLY A 213 8.80 3.20 -0.77
C GLY A 213 8.84 4.66 -1.22
N VAL A 214 10.04 5.21 -1.46
CA VAL A 214 10.18 6.54 -2.06
C VAL A 214 10.16 6.38 -3.57
N LEU A 215 9.15 6.95 -4.22
CA LEU A 215 8.96 6.84 -5.66
C LEU A 215 9.95 7.74 -6.40
N ARG A 216 10.44 7.29 -7.55
CA ARG A 216 11.18 8.14 -8.47
C ARG A 216 10.21 9.14 -9.10
N GLY A 217 10.51 10.43 -8.96
CA GLY A 217 9.74 11.47 -9.64
C GLY A 217 9.91 11.37 -11.15
N LEU A 218 8.97 11.95 -11.90
CA LEU A 218 9.16 12.24 -13.31
C LEU A 218 10.47 13.02 -13.49
N ALA A 219 11.34 12.53 -14.38
CA ALA A 219 12.43 13.36 -14.89
C ALA A 219 11.77 14.59 -15.53
N THR A 220 11.99 15.76 -14.94
CA THR A 220 11.60 17.01 -15.60
C THR A 220 12.48 17.12 -16.85
N PRO A 221 11.90 17.29 -18.04
CA PRO A 221 12.67 17.42 -19.28
C PRO A 221 13.59 18.63 -19.26
#